data_AF-A0A323TY37-F1
#
_entry.id   AF-A0A323TY37-F1
#
_cell.length_a   1.000
_cell.length_b   1.000
_cell.length_c   1.000
_cell.angle_alpha   90.00
_cell.angle_beta   90.00
_cell.angle_gamma   90.00
#
_symmetry.space_group_name_H-M   'P 1'
#
loop_
_entity.id
_entity.type
_entity.pdbx_description
1 polymer ?
#
loop_
_entity_poly.entity_id
_entity_poly.type
_entity_poly.pdbx_seq_one_letter_code
_entity_poly.pdbx_strand_id
1 'polypeptide(L)'
;MKNLVTENKDINKSVSLRLSKSLLEEINKITEVFSISLTDFIRNAIEKEVKEIKNDFFFKLSQVDYCSDEESKEIIEELNKMTEDDLKVTKIKSITLKNKEK
;
A
#
# COMPACT_ATOMS: atom_id res chain seq x y z
N MET A 1 -9.07 -40.94 -0.68
CA MET A 1 -10.08 -40.18 0.11
C MET A 1 -9.43 -39.71 1.39
N LYS A 2 -9.06 -38.42 1.48
CA LYS A 2 -8.72 -37.74 2.74
C LYS A 2 -9.22 -36.29 2.66
N ASN A 3 -10.23 -36.06 3.48
CA ASN A 3 -10.72 -34.83 4.10
C ASN A 3 -10.94 -33.59 3.22
N LEU A 4 -12.20 -33.43 2.86
CA LEU A 4 -12.86 -32.12 2.75
C LEU A 4 -12.69 -31.38 4.08
N VAL A 5 -11.71 -30.48 4.16
CA VAL A 5 -11.76 -29.39 5.12
C VAL A 5 -12.73 -28.37 4.55
N THR A 6 -13.97 -28.42 4.97
CA THR A 6 -14.92 -27.32 4.79
C THR A 6 -14.45 -26.14 5.64
N GLU A 7 -13.57 -25.31 5.08
CA GLU A 7 -13.37 -23.94 5.57
C GLU A 7 -14.69 -23.18 5.36
N ASN A 8 -15.59 -23.22 6.35
CA ASN A 8 -16.61 -22.18 6.48
C ASN A 8 -15.87 -20.90 6.90
N LYS A 9 -15.31 -20.21 5.91
CA LYS A 9 -14.55 -18.98 6.09
C LYS A 9 -15.56 -17.86 6.32
N ASP A 10 -15.73 -17.48 7.58
CA ASP A 10 -16.50 -16.29 7.97
C ASP A 10 -16.01 -15.09 7.15
N ILE A 11 -16.83 -14.67 6.18
CA ILE A 11 -16.50 -13.66 5.18
C ILE A 11 -16.38 -12.26 5.82
N ASN A 12 -17.04 -12.06 6.96
CA ASN A 12 -17.10 -10.78 7.67
C ASN A 12 -16.58 -10.94 9.11
N LYS A 13 -15.74 -10.01 9.55
CA LYS A 13 -15.27 -9.91 10.94
C LYS A 13 -15.56 -8.53 11.49
N SER A 14 -16.08 -8.47 12.71
CA SER A 14 -16.29 -7.21 13.43
C SER A 14 -14.98 -6.71 14.04
N VAL A 15 -14.74 -5.40 13.96
CA VAL A 15 -13.59 -4.73 14.58
C VAL A 15 -14.09 -3.57 15.43
N SER A 16 -13.52 -3.39 16.62
CA SER A 16 -13.79 -2.23 17.48
C SER A 16 -12.75 -1.14 17.22
N LEU A 17 -13.21 0.06 16.86
CA LEU A 17 -12.37 1.22 16.60
C LEU A 17 -12.66 2.33 17.61
N ARG A 18 -11.61 2.91 18.20
CA ARG A 18 -11.74 4.12 19.03
C ARG A 18 -11.31 5.33 18.21
N LEU A 19 -12.18 6.32 18.13
CA LEU A 19 -11.93 7.60 17.46
C LEU A 19 -11.82 8.71 18.50
N SER A 20 -11.06 9.75 18.18
CA SER A 20 -11.09 10.97 18.99
C SER A 20 -12.49 11.61 18.90
N LYS A 21 -12.89 12.29 19.97
CA LYS A 21 -14.19 12.95 20.04
C LYS A 21 -14.35 13.98 18.92
N SER A 22 -13.32 14.79 18.66
CA SER A 22 -13.34 15.81 17.60
C SER A 22 -13.57 15.23 16.22
N LEU A 23 -12.89 14.13 15.89
CA LEU A 23 -13.04 13.47 14.59
C LEU A 23 -14.44 12.87 14.43
N LEU A 24 -14.97 12.23 15.47
CA LEU A 24 -16.32 11.66 15.42
C LEU A 24 -17.39 12.75 15.21
N GLU A 25 -17.23 13.91 15.85
CA GLU A 25 -18.13 15.06 15.65
C GLU A 25 -18.09 15.59 14.21
N GLU A 26 -16.92 15.65 13.59
CA GLU A 26 -16.78 16.03 12.18
C GLU A 26 -17.42 15.01 11.24
N ILE A 27 -17.17 13.72 11.47
CA ILE A 27 -17.78 12.66 10.66
C ILE A 27 -19.31 12.71 10.78
N ASN A 28 -19.85 12.91 12.00
CA ASN A 28 -21.30 12.98 12.21
C ASN A 28 -21.93 14.11 11.38
N LYS A 29 -21.35 15.32 11.40
CA LYS A 29 -21.82 16.45 10.59
C LYS A 29 -21.87 16.11 9.11
N ILE A 30 -20.84 15.44 8.59
CA ILE A 30 -20.79 15.00 7.19
C ILE A 30 -21.90 13.98 6.93
N THR A 31 -21.98 12.94 7.76
CA THR A 31 -22.94 11.84 7.57
C THR A 31 -24.39 12.31 7.61
N GLU A 32 -24.70 13.32 8.45
CA GLU A 32 -26.01 13.97 8.52
C GLU A 32 -26.34 14.71 7.22
N VAL A 33 -25.41 15.53 6.71
CA VAL A 33 -25.61 16.29 5.46
C VAL A 33 -25.81 15.35 4.26
N PHE A 34 -25.03 14.28 4.18
CA PHE A 34 -25.08 13.35 3.05
C PHE A 34 -26.07 12.19 3.25
N SER A 35 -26.76 12.13 4.40
CA SER A 35 -27.70 11.05 4.73
C SER A 35 -27.11 9.64 4.56
N ILE A 36 -25.83 9.49 4.92
CA ILE A 36 -25.10 8.21 4.89
C ILE A 36 -24.89 7.70 6.31
N SER A 37 -24.78 6.39 6.50
CA SER A 37 -24.48 5.86 7.84
C SER A 37 -23.01 6.12 8.20
N LEU A 38 -22.75 6.36 9.50
CA LEU A 38 -21.39 6.46 10.04
C LEU A 38 -20.54 5.23 9.67
N THR A 39 -21.13 4.04 9.76
CA THR A 39 -20.45 2.78 9.46
C THR A 39 -20.08 2.69 7.98
N ASP A 40 -20.97 3.08 7.06
CA ASP A 40 -20.68 3.07 5.63
C ASP A 40 -19.62 4.09 5.26
N PHE A 41 -19.68 5.29 5.86
CA PHE A 41 -18.64 6.30 5.68
C PHE A 41 -17.26 5.76 6.08
N ILE A 42 -17.15 5.17 7.27
CA ILE A 42 -15.90 4.58 7.76
C ILE A 42 -15.44 3.43 6.86
N ARG A 43 -16.34 2.53 6.44
CA ARG A 43 -16.01 1.41 5.56
C ARG A 43 -15.46 1.91 4.22
N ASN A 44 -16.15 2.86 3.59
CA ASN A 44 -15.74 3.42 2.30
C ASN A 44 -14.38 4.13 2.38
N ALA A 45 -14.13 4.85 3.47
CA ALA A 45 -12.85 5.50 3.72
C ALA A 45 -11.71 4.47 3.84
N ILE A 46 -11.92 3.38 4.60
CA ILE A 46 -10.95 2.31 4.75
C ILE A 46 -10.70 1.59 3.41
N GLU A 47 -11.75 1.28 2.64
CA GLU A 47 -11.60 0.64 1.33
C GLU A 47 -10.80 1.50 0.35
N LYS A 48 -11.02 2.81 0.38
CA LYS A 48 -10.26 3.76 -0.43
C LYS A 48 -8.77 3.75 -0.02
N GLU A 49 -8.48 3.87 1.28
CA GLU A 49 -7.11 3.86 1.79
C GLU A 49 -6.38 2.56 1.44
N VAL A 50 -7.04 1.41 1.58
CA VAL A 50 -6.47 0.10 1.20
C VAL A 50 -6.14 0.03 -0.29
N LYS A 51 -7.01 0.56 -1.16
CA LYS A 51 -6.74 0.62 -2.61
C LYS A 51 -5.55 1.52 -2.93
N GLU A 52 -5.43 2.65 -2.24
CA GLU A 52 -4.31 3.58 -2.42
C GLU A 52 -2.99 2.96 -1.97
N ILE A 53 -2.94 2.36 -0.77
CA ILE A 53 -1.74 1.67 -0.27
C ILE A 53 -1.36 0.48 -1.16
N LYS A 54 -2.33 -0.33 -1.61
CA LYS A 54 -2.04 -1.44 -2.53
C LYS A 54 -1.47 -0.98 -3.86
N ASN A 55 -1.82 0.22 -4.29
CA ASN A 55 -1.29 0.81 -5.52
C ASN A 55 0.08 1.44 -5.34
N ASP A 56 0.48 1.75 -4.11
CA ASP A 56 1.79 2.29 -3.78
C ASP A 56 2.93 1.34 -4.19
N PHE A 57 3.95 1.92 -4.83
CA PHE A 57 5.07 1.18 -5.37
C PHE A 57 5.88 0.47 -4.29
N PHE A 58 6.08 1.09 -3.12
CA PHE A 58 6.82 0.47 -2.02
C PHE A 58 6.05 -0.70 -1.43
N PHE A 59 4.73 -0.58 -1.30
CA PHE A 59 3.92 -1.70 -0.85
C PHE A 59 3.97 -2.85 -1.86
N LYS A 60 3.84 -2.58 -3.17
CA LYS A 60 3.98 -3.62 -4.20
C LYS A 60 5.35 -4.30 -4.16
N LEU A 61 6.43 -3.53 -4.05
CA LEU A 61 7.79 -4.07 -3.94
C LEU A 61 7.99 -4.90 -2.66
N SER A 62 7.29 -4.57 -1.57
CA SER A 62 7.37 -5.36 -0.33
C SER A 62 6.74 -6.75 -0.44
N GLN A 63 5.88 -6.97 -1.45
CA GLN A 63 5.14 -8.22 -1.64
C GLN A 63 5.75 -9.13 -2.71
N VAL A 64 6.77 -8.67 -3.43
CA VAL A 64 7.48 -9.50 -4.42
C VAL A 64 8.72 -10.10 -3.79
N ASP A 65 9.03 -11.35 -4.15
CA ASP A 65 10.26 -11.99 -3.73
C ASP A 65 11.48 -11.28 -4.33
N TYR A 66 12.61 -11.36 -3.66
CA TYR A 66 13.87 -10.90 -4.23
C TYR A 66 14.17 -11.66 -5.53
N CYS A 67 14.63 -10.94 -6.55
CA CYS A 67 15.04 -11.54 -7.82
C CYS A 67 16.15 -12.57 -7.60
N SER A 68 16.12 -13.64 -8.40
CA SER A 68 17.25 -14.55 -8.53
C SER A 68 18.47 -13.87 -9.16
N ASP A 69 19.64 -14.52 -9.09
CA ASP A 69 20.87 -13.98 -9.65
C ASP A 69 20.80 -13.83 -11.18
N GLU A 70 20.12 -14.76 -11.87
CA GLU A 70 19.87 -14.66 -13.31
C GLU A 70 18.94 -13.49 -13.66
N GLU A 71 17.79 -13.37 -12.99
CA GLU A 71 16.83 -12.27 -13.21
C GLU A 71 17.49 -10.91 -12.91
N SER A 72 18.29 -10.84 -11.85
CA SER A 72 19.02 -9.63 -11.50
C SER A 72 20.03 -9.22 -12.57
N LYS A 73 20.75 -10.18 -13.16
CA LYS A 73 21.69 -9.91 -14.25
C LYS A 73 20.98 -9.43 -15.51
N GLU A 74 19.87 -10.05 -15.88
CA GLU A 74 19.06 -9.63 -17.03
C GLU A 74 18.54 -8.20 -16.86
N ILE A 75 18.02 -7.87 -15.66
CA ILE A 75 17.56 -6.51 -15.34
C ILE A 75 18.71 -5.50 -15.41
N ILE A 76 19.89 -5.82 -14.86
CA ILE A 76 21.06 -4.93 -14.89
C ILE A 76 21.56 -4.74 -16.33
N GLU A 77 21.62 -5.79 -17.14
CA GLU A 77 22.00 -5.70 -18.55
C GLU A 77 21.05 -4.81 -19.34
N GLU A 78 19.75 -4.92 -19.11
CA GLU A 78 18.75 -4.11 -19.80
C GLU A 78 18.80 -2.64 -19.35
N LEU A 79 18.98 -2.38 -18.05
CA LEU A 79 19.18 -1.03 -17.52
C LEU A 79 20.42 -0.36 -18.11
N ASN A 80 21.52 -1.11 -18.31
CA ASN A 80 22.74 -0.58 -18.92
C ASN A 80 22.60 -0.26 -20.42
N LYS A 81 21.57 -0.80 -21.10
CA LYS A 81 21.27 -0.48 -22.50
C LYS A 81 20.37 0.75 -22.65
N MET A 82 19.68 1.16 -21.59
CA MET A 82 18.84 2.37 -21.59
C MET A 82 19.70 3.62 -21.67
N THR A 83 19.27 4.59 -22.47
CA THR A 83 19.95 5.87 -22.67
C THR A 83 19.23 7.00 -21.93
N GLU A 84 19.85 8.19 -21.82
CA GLU A 84 19.22 9.36 -21.20
C GLU A 84 17.91 9.76 -21.89
N ASP A 85 17.76 9.46 -23.18
CA ASP A 85 16.53 9.73 -23.93
C ASP A 85 15.37 8.80 -23.50
N ASP A 86 15.70 7.62 -22.95
CA ASP A 86 14.72 6.64 -22.44
C ASP A 86 14.29 6.93 -20.99
N LEU A 87 15.04 7.77 -20.27
CA LEU A 87 14.89 8.00 -18.84
C LEU A 87 14.54 9.45 -18.51
N LYS A 88 13.34 9.68 -17.96
CA LYS A 88 12.95 11.01 -17.46
C LYS A 88 13.30 11.16 -15.99
N VAL A 89 14.19 12.10 -15.67
CA VAL A 89 14.47 12.48 -14.27
C VAL A 89 13.21 13.11 -13.66
N THR A 90 12.60 12.42 -12.70
CA THR A 90 11.39 12.88 -12.00
C THR A 90 11.73 13.70 -10.74
N LYS A 91 12.82 13.32 -10.04
CA LYS A 91 13.24 13.96 -8.78
C LYS A 91 14.71 13.67 -8.48
N ILE A 92 15.46 14.70 -8.09
CA ILE A 92 16.86 14.58 -7.64
C ILE A 92 16.90 14.76 -6.12
N LYS A 93 17.59 13.86 -5.40
CA LYS A 93 17.81 13.97 -3.96
C LYS A 93 19.28 13.68 -3.65
N SER A 94 20.00 14.66 -3.12
CA SER A 94 21.40 14.52 -2.75
C SER A 94 21.50 13.85 -1.38
N ILE A 95 22.23 12.73 -1.30
CA ILE A 95 22.49 12.02 -0.04
C ILE A 95 23.99 12.14 0.26
N THR A 96 24.34 12.85 1.33
CA THR A 96 25.72 12.94 1.80
C THR A 96 26.03 11.72 2.66
N LEU A 97 26.76 10.75 2.11
CA LEU A 97 27.27 9.62 2.88
C LEU A 97 28.44 10.11 3.74
N LYS A 98 28.26 10.14 5.06
CA LYS A 98 29.38 10.30 5.99
C LYS A 98 30.22 9.03 5.95
N ASN A 99 31.40 9.09 5.34
CA ASN A 99 32.40 8.04 5.49
C ASN A 99 32.70 7.88 6.98
N LYS A 100 32.56 6.67 7.51
CA LYS A 100 33.16 6.33 8.81
C LYS A 100 34.67 6.37 8.61
N GLU A 101 35.32 7.34 9.25
CA GLU A 101 36.77 7.42 9.37
C GLU A 101 37.29 6.11 9.98
N LYS A 102 38.39 5.61 9.39
CA LYS A 102 39.12 4.42 9.82
C LYS A 102 39.77 4.63 11.18
#